data_AF-A0A3B9EMF1-F1
#
_entry.id   AF-A0A3B9EMF1-F1
#
_cell.length_a   1.000
_cell.length_b   1.000
_cell.length_c   1.000
_cell.angle_alpha   90.00
_cell.angle_beta   90.00
_cell.angle_gamma   90.00
#
_symmetry.space_group_name_H-M   'P 1'
#
loop_
_entity.id
_entity.type
_entity.pdbx_description
1 polymer ?
#
loop_
_entity_poly.entity_id
_entity_poly.type
_entity_poly.pdbx_seq_one_letter_code
_entity_poly.pdbx_strand_id
1 'polypeptide(L)'
;MDGGNFSTAGASAPVTPSDGGVALRLSESWEIHFDPCQWMICKARNLRSQRKWQPLAYIGGRKASLLRVLAEMDAEITPEAMAILNAWPKRFRDWRAALLSREPA
;
A
#
# COMPACT_ATOMS: atom_id res chain seq x y z
N MET A 1 -37.23 7.37 36.24
CA MET A 1 -37.82 7.13 34.91
C MET A 1 -38.35 8.49 34.51
N ASP A 2 -37.78 9.30 33.63
CA ASP A 2 -36.96 9.12 32.42
C ASP A 2 -35.88 10.24 32.41
N GLY A 3 -34.67 10.12 31.86
CA GLY A 3 -34.33 9.49 30.58
C GLY A 3 -34.34 10.55 29.48
N GLY A 4 -33.25 11.30 29.30
CA GLY A 4 -33.19 12.41 28.33
C GLY A 4 -31.78 12.80 27.93
N ASN A 5 -31.08 11.88 27.28
CA ASN A 5 -29.72 12.01 26.76
C ASN A 5 -29.72 12.83 25.44
N PHE A 6 -29.12 14.01 25.42
CA PHE A 6 -28.85 14.75 24.18
C PHE A 6 -27.50 14.31 23.61
N SER A 7 -27.55 13.42 22.62
CA SER A 7 -26.41 12.99 21.83
C SER A 7 -25.73 14.17 21.16
N THR A 8 -24.45 14.35 21.49
CA THR A 8 -23.50 15.23 20.82
C THR A 8 -23.50 14.97 19.32
N ALA A 9 -23.59 16.06 18.55
CA ALA A 9 -23.49 16.10 17.11
C ALA A 9 -22.32 15.24 16.61
N GLY A 10 -22.64 14.24 15.79
CA GLY A 10 -21.69 13.57 14.93
C GLY A 10 -21.17 14.57 13.93
N ALA A 11 -20.04 15.19 14.24
CA ALA A 11 -19.19 15.82 13.25
C ALA A 11 -18.79 14.72 12.26
N SER A 12 -19.41 14.74 11.08
CA SER A 12 -18.94 13.97 9.93
C SER A 12 -17.47 14.32 9.73
N ALA A 13 -16.60 13.42 10.18
CA ALA A 13 -15.19 13.46 9.82
C ALA A 13 -15.13 13.55 8.29
N PRO A 14 -14.26 14.39 7.71
CA PRO A 14 -13.98 14.28 6.28
C PRO A 14 -13.61 12.83 6.02
N VAL A 15 -14.29 12.20 5.06
CA VAL A 15 -13.96 10.87 4.57
C VAL A 15 -12.46 10.88 4.26
N THR A 16 -11.67 10.39 5.20
CA THR A 16 -10.24 10.24 4.98
C THR A 16 -10.19 9.16 3.91
N PRO A 17 -9.65 9.41 2.71
CA PRO A 17 -9.58 8.35 1.73
C PRO A 17 -8.76 7.27 2.42
N SER A 18 -9.39 6.11 2.59
CA SER A 18 -8.81 4.92 3.25
C SER A 18 -7.74 4.31 2.32
N ASP A 19 -7.00 5.16 1.61
CA ASP A 19 -6.52 4.98 0.24
C ASP A 19 -5.22 4.20 0.26
N GLY A 20 -5.36 2.95 0.63
CA GLY A 20 -4.43 1.95 0.17
C GLY A 20 -4.77 1.55 -1.25
N GLY A 21 -3.76 1.46 -2.10
CA GLY A 21 -3.91 1.12 -3.51
C GLY A 21 -2.75 0.30 -4.02
N VAL A 22 -2.73 0.07 -5.34
CA VAL A 22 -1.60 -0.57 -6.00
C VAL A 22 -0.51 0.48 -6.26
N ALA A 23 0.68 0.30 -5.68
CA ALA A 23 1.82 1.17 -5.92
C ALA A 23 2.59 0.77 -7.17
N LEU A 24 2.79 -0.54 -7.37
CA LEU A 24 3.57 -1.07 -8.49
C LEU A 24 3.24 -2.55 -8.76
N ARG A 25 3.11 -2.89 -10.03
CA ARG A 25 3.10 -4.29 -10.48
C ARG A 25 4.52 -4.80 -10.64
N LEU A 26 4.88 -5.88 -9.94
CA LEU A 26 6.23 -6.45 -10.01
C LEU A 26 6.34 -7.53 -11.09
N SER A 27 5.34 -8.39 -11.20
CA SER A 27 5.24 -9.47 -12.18
C SER A 27 3.80 -9.92 -12.27
N GLU A 28 3.49 -10.98 -13.01
CA GLU A 28 2.14 -11.52 -12.99
C GLU A 28 1.71 -11.93 -11.58
N SER A 29 2.60 -12.45 -10.75
CA SER A 29 2.22 -13.03 -9.45
C SER A 29 2.50 -12.13 -8.24
N TRP A 30 3.11 -10.96 -8.45
CA TRP A 30 3.54 -10.08 -7.37
C TRP A 30 3.17 -8.61 -7.63
N GLU A 31 2.76 -7.95 -6.55
CA GLU A 31 2.44 -6.52 -6.52
C GLU A 31 2.98 -5.89 -5.23
N ILE A 32 3.25 -4.59 -5.30
CA ILE A 32 3.37 -3.76 -4.12
C ILE A 32 2.12 -2.92 -4.04
N HIS A 33 1.37 -3.10 -2.97
CA HIS A 33 0.32 -2.20 -2.56
C HIS A 33 0.88 -1.20 -1.55
N PHE A 34 0.09 -0.21 -1.19
CA PHE A 34 0.41 0.70 -0.11
C PHE A 34 -0.84 0.97 0.72
N ASP A 35 -0.65 1.48 1.93
CA ASP A 35 -1.68 2.10 2.75
C ASP A 35 -1.11 3.45 3.28
N PRO A 36 -1.84 4.22 4.10
CA PRO A 36 -1.30 5.49 4.63
C PRO A 36 0.02 5.38 5.42
N CYS A 37 0.37 4.20 5.89
CA CYS A 37 1.46 3.96 6.83
C CYS A 37 2.63 3.17 6.22
N GLN A 38 2.39 2.33 5.21
CA GLN A 38 3.40 1.39 4.72
C GLN A 38 3.20 0.89 3.29
N TRP A 39 4.27 0.35 2.72
CA TRP A 39 4.19 -0.53 1.55
C TRP A 39 3.76 -1.93 1.98
N MET A 40 2.98 -2.61 1.15
CA MET A 40 2.53 -3.98 1.34
C MET A 40 3.00 -4.83 0.18
N ILE A 41 3.79 -5.86 0.43
CA ILE A 41 4.16 -6.83 -0.60
C ILE A 41 3.01 -7.83 -0.71
N CYS A 42 2.39 -7.90 -1.89
CA CYS A 42 1.24 -8.74 -2.18
C CYS A 42 1.61 -9.84 -3.18
N LYS A 43 1.14 -11.06 -2.91
CA LYS A 43 1.24 -12.19 -3.86
C LYS A 43 -0.13 -12.57 -4.35
N ALA A 44 -0.24 -12.83 -5.65
CA ALA A 44 -1.44 -13.41 -6.23
C ALA A 44 -1.69 -14.80 -5.64
N ARG A 45 -2.92 -15.03 -5.18
CA ARG A 45 -3.43 -16.36 -4.91
C ARG A 45 -4.65 -16.62 -5.77
N ASN A 46 -4.68 -17.79 -6.38
CA ASN A 46 -5.85 -18.29 -7.09
C ASN A 46 -6.77 -18.93 -6.05
N LEU A 47 -7.90 -18.29 -5.76
CA LEU A 47 -8.94 -18.83 -4.91
C LEU A 47 -10.11 -19.26 -5.79
N ARG A 48 -10.22 -20.58 -6.05
CA ARG A 48 -11.19 -21.18 -6.96
C ARG A 48 -11.15 -20.52 -8.35
N SER A 49 -12.02 -19.54 -8.60
CA SER A 49 -12.22 -18.85 -9.88
C SER A 49 -11.80 -17.37 -9.85
N GLN A 50 -11.25 -16.88 -8.74
CA GLN A 50 -10.83 -15.49 -8.60
C GLN A 50 -9.37 -15.38 -8.18
N ARG A 51 -8.66 -14.45 -8.82
CA ARG A 51 -7.32 -14.05 -8.42
C ARG A 51 -7.45 -12.99 -7.34
N LYS A 52 -6.99 -13.29 -6.12
CA LYS A 52 -6.94 -12.34 -5.01
C LYS A 52 -5.50 -12.00 -4.66
N TRP A 53 -5.23 -10.72 -4.43
CA TRP A 53 -3.96 -10.25 -3.88
C TRP A 53 -3.97 -10.42 -2.37
N GLN A 54 -3.02 -11.20 -1.86
CA GLN A 54 -2.83 -11.37 -0.44
C GLN A 54 -1.57 -10.62 0.02
N PRO A 55 -1.68 -9.67 0.96
CA PRO A 55 -0.51 -9.05 1.57
C PRO A 55 0.25 -10.09 2.40
N LEU A 56 1.57 -10.15 2.20
CA LEU A 56 2.49 -11.07 2.88
C LEU A 56 3.45 -10.34 3.82
N ALA A 57 3.80 -9.09 3.53
CA ALA A 57 4.66 -8.27 4.37
C ALA A 57 4.29 -6.79 4.30
N TYR A 58 4.59 -6.08 5.37
CA TYR A 58 4.26 -4.68 5.60
C TYR A 58 5.52 -3.90 5.97
N ILE A 59 5.83 -2.83 5.23
CA ILE A 59 7.10 -2.10 5.33
C ILE A 59 6.84 -0.59 5.39
N GLY A 60 6.79 -0.03 6.60
CA GLY A 60 6.59 1.40 6.86
C GLY A 60 7.88 2.25 6.91
N GLY A 61 8.99 1.72 6.39
CA GLY A 61 10.33 2.24 6.66
C GLY A 61 11.10 2.68 5.42
N ARG A 62 12.22 2.00 5.19
CA ARG A 62 13.17 2.31 4.12
C ARG A 62 12.96 1.39 2.93
N LYS A 63 13.20 1.91 1.73
CA LYS A 63 13.23 1.13 0.49
C LYS A 63 14.19 -0.06 0.56
N ALA A 64 15.31 0.09 1.25
CA ALA A 64 16.26 -1.01 1.47
C ALA A 64 15.61 -2.21 2.19
N SER A 65 14.71 -1.96 3.16
CA SER A 65 13.97 -3.02 3.84
C SER A 65 12.96 -3.69 2.89
N LEU A 66 12.26 -2.90 2.07
CA LEU A 66 11.35 -3.43 1.05
C LEU A 66 12.09 -4.35 0.06
N LEU A 67 13.21 -3.90 -0.49
CA LEU A 67 14.03 -4.68 -1.42
C LEU A 67 14.59 -5.95 -0.78
N ARG A 68 15.02 -5.86 0.48
CA ARG A 68 15.50 -7.02 1.23
C ARG A 68 14.39 -8.05 1.41
N VAL A 69 13.18 -7.64 1.82
CA VAL A 69 12.07 -8.57 2.01
C VAL A 69 11.62 -9.18 0.67
N LEU A 70 11.62 -8.42 -0.42
CA LEU A 70 11.35 -8.97 -1.76
C LEU A 70 12.36 -10.06 -2.15
N ALA A 71 13.64 -9.86 -1.86
CA ALA A 71 14.68 -10.86 -2.09
C ALA A 71 14.52 -12.09 -1.17
N GLU A 72 14.24 -11.89 0.11
CA GLU A 72 13.98 -12.98 1.08
C GLU A 72 12.74 -13.82 0.70
N MET A 73 11.77 -13.21 0.02
CA MET A 73 10.54 -13.87 -0.45
C MET A 73 10.67 -14.49 -1.86
N ASP A 74 11.84 -14.38 -2.50
CA ASP A 74 12.08 -14.80 -3.88
C ASP A 74 11.01 -14.23 -4.84
N ALA A 75 10.71 -12.94 -4.67
CA ALA A 75 9.69 -12.27 -5.46
C ALA A 75 10.15 -12.10 -6.91
N GLU A 76 9.28 -12.43 -7.86
CA GLU A 76 9.53 -12.21 -9.28
C GLU A 76 9.30 -10.74 -9.61
N ILE A 77 10.36 -10.07 -10.08
CA ILE A 77 10.37 -8.64 -10.40
C ILE A 77 10.84 -8.49 -11.85
N THR A 78 10.00 -7.89 -12.70
CA THR A 78 10.38 -7.57 -14.08
C THR A 78 11.46 -6.48 -14.11
N PRO A 79 12.29 -6.41 -15.16
CA PRO A 79 13.32 -5.37 -15.28
C PRO A 79 12.75 -3.95 -15.21
N GLU A 80 11.56 -3.73 -15.79
CA GLU A 80 10.84 -2.46 -15.75
C GLU A 80 10.40 -2.10 -14.32
N ALA A 81 9.80 -3.06 -13.60
CA ALA A 81 9.41 -2.84 -12.21
C ALA A 81 10.63 -2.55 -11.32
N MET A 82 11.76 -3.24 -11.57
CA MET A 82 13.00 -2.99 -10.84
C MET A 82 13.56 -1.59 -11.12
N ALA A 83 13.45 -1.08 -12.35
CA ALA A 83 13.84 0.29 -12.68
C ALA A 83 12.98 1.31 -11.92
N ILE A 84 11.66 1.09 -11.86
CA ILE A 84 10.75 1.95 -11.10
C ILE A 84 11.06 1.92 -9.60
N LEU A 85 11.30 0.73 -9.04
CA LEU A 85 11.73 0.58 -7.64
C LEU A 85 13.04 1.32 -7.37
N ASN A 86 14.01 1.22 -8.27
CA ASN A 86 15.28 1.93 -8.11
C ASN A 86 15.11 3.46 -8.13
N ALA A 87 14.12 3.98 -8.86
CA ALA A 87 13.76 5.39 -8.88
C ALA A 87 13.00 5.87 -7.62
N TRP A 88 12.40 4.97 -6.84
CA TRP A 88 11.66 5.39 -5.63
C TRP A 88 12.55 6.05 -4.58
N PRO A 89 12.01 7.03 -3.82
CA PRO A 89 12.70 7.61 -2.67
C PRO A 89 13.14 6.56 -1.65
N LYS A 90 14.15 6.90 -0.85
CA LYS A 90 14.72 5.97 0.15
C LYS A 90 13.76 5.67 1.30
N ARG A 91 12.82 6.57 1.61
CA ARG A 91 11.87 6.43 2.73
C ARG A 91 10.44 6.40 2.21
N PHE A 92 9.59 5.63 2.88
CA PHE A 92 8.17 5.54 2.56
C PHE A 92 7.47 6.91 2.58
N ARG A 93 7.77 7.74 3.59
CA ARG A 93 7.17 9.08 3.72
C ARG A 93 7.46 9.99 2.52
N ASP A 94 8.70 9.95 2.02
CA ASP A 94 9.11 10.77 0.87
C ASP A 94 8.41 10.27 -0.41
N TRP A 95 8.31 8.95 -0.57
CA TRP A 95 7.56 8.33 -1.66
C TRP A 95 6.07 8.71 -1.61
N ARG A 96 5.43 8.64 -0.45
CA ARG A 96 4.02 8.98 -0.27
C ARG A 96 3.75 10.46 -0.51
N ALA A 97 4.63 11.35 -0.03
CA ALA A 97 4.52 12.79 -0.30
C ALA A 97 4.61 13.10 -1.79
N ALA A 98 5.52 12.43 -2.51
CA ALA A 98 5.64 12.56 -3.96
C ALA A 98 4.43 11.99 -4.72
N LEU A 99 3.81 10.92 -4.20
CA LEU A 99 2.57 10.36 -4.77
C LEU A 99 1.42 11.36 -4.65
N LEU A 100 1.17 11.88 -3.44
CA LEU A 100 0.10 12.85 -3.17
C LEU A 100 0.28 14.18 -3.92
N SER A 101 1.52 14.54 -4.24
CA SER A 101 1.82 15.75 -5.02
C SER A 101 1.60 15.57 -6.53
N ARG A 102 1.35 14.34 -7.01
CA ARG A 102 1.13 14.02 -8.43
C ARG A 102 -0.34 13.86 -8.81
N GLU A 103 -1.27 13.94 -7.85
CA GLU A 103 -2.70 13.93 -8.12
C GLU A 103 -3.15 15.32 -8.62
N PRO A 104 -3.70 15.47 -9.85
CA PRO A 104 -4.35 16.70 -10.25
C PRO A 104 -5.65 16.87 -9.45
N ALA A 105 -5.87 18.09 -8.95
CA ALA A 105 -7.08 18.51 -8.25
C ALA A 105 -8.35 18.34 -9.11
#